data_AF-A0A6V7MCC0-F1
#
_entry.id   AF-A0A6V7MCC0-F1
#
_cell.length_a   1.000
_cell.length_b   1.000
_cell.length_c   1.000
_cell.angle_alpha   90.00
_cell.angle_beta   90.00
_cell.angle_gamma   90.00
#
_symmetry.space_group_name_H-M   'P 1'
#
loop_
_entity.id
_entity.type
_entity.pdbx_description
1 polymer ?
#
loop_
_entity_poly.entity_id
_entity_poly.type
_entity_poly.pdbx_seq_one_letter_code
_entity_poly.pdbx_strand_id
1 'polypeptide(L)' 'DNVINSFEWCGCFSNAERPCAAVRRRSPPDVAPVCDSRGYYKNIQCHRGLGLCWCVDSHGVEFSGTRTRSTKLDC' A
#
# COMPACT_ATOMS: atom_id res chain seq x y z
N ASP A 1 32.11 9.85 15.63
CA ASP A 1 31.62 8.77 14.75
C ASP A 1 30.18 8.40 15.09
N ASN A 2 29.24 8.63 14.17
CA ASN A 2 27.80 8.33 14.35
C ASN A 2 27.49 6.89 13.94
N VAL A 3 28.03 5.92 14.67
CA VAL A 3 27.76 4.50 14.43
C VAL A 3 26.56 4.09 15.28
N ILE A 4 25.42 3.93 14.62
CA ILE A 4 24.17 3.46 15.25
C ILE A 4 24.29 1.96 15.52
N ASN A 5 24.01 1.52 16.74
CA ASN A 5 24.08 0.10 17.09
C ASN A 5 22.85 -0.69 16.61
N SER A 6 22.91 -2.03 16.65
CA SER A 6 21.81 -2.88 16.16
C SER A 6 20.46 -2.64 16.87
N PHE A 7 20.46 -2.31 18.16
CA PHE A 7 19.23 -2.03 18.91
C PHE A 7 18.63 -0.67 18.54
N GLU A 8 19.46 0.35 18.36
CA GLU A 8 19.03 1.67 17.89
C GLU A 8 18.53 1.62 16.45
N TRP A 9 19.18 0.82 15.60
CA TRP A 9 18.73 0.55 14.23
C TRP A 9 17.34 -0.11 14.25
N CYS A 10 17.16 -1.19 15.02
CA CYS A 10 15.87 -1.87 15.19
C CYS A 10 14.78 -0.93 15.74
N GLY A 11 15.13 -0.02 16.66
CA GLY A 11 14.20 0.98 17.20
C GLY A 11 13.58 1.87 16.13
N CYS A 12 14.35 2.24 15.10
CA CYS A 12 13.83 2.99 13.95
C CYS A 12 12.78 2.18 13.16
N PHE A 13 13.08 0.91 12.82
CA PHE A 13 12.16 0.05 12.06
C PHE A 13 10.93 -0.39 12.86
N SER A 14 11.02 -0.42 14.19
CA SER A 14 9.89 -0.73 15.07
C SER A 14 8.74 0.27 14.90
N ASN A 15 9.07 1.51 14.53
CA ASN A 15 8.11 2.58 14.28
C ASN A 15 7.79 2.77 12.79
N ALA A 16 8.42 2.00 11.89
CA ALA A 16 8.17 2.12 10.47
C ALA A 16 6.77 1.62 10.14
N GLU A 17 5.89 2.55 9.76
CA GLU A 17 4.58 2.21 9.25
C GLU A 17 4.70 1.31 8.02
N ARG A 18 3.82 0.32 7.92
CA ARG A 18 3.77 -0.56 6.75
C ARG A 18 3.44 0.23 5.48
N PRO A 19 3.90 -0.20 4.30
CA PRO A 19 3.85 0.59 3.07
C PRO A 19 2.46 1.16 2.75
N CYS A 20 1.40 0.34 2.83
CA CYS A 20 0.05 0.82 2.53
C CYS A 20 -0.43 1.82 3.59
N ALA A 21 -0.22 1.54 4.88
CA ALA A 21 -0.61 2.43 5.96
C ALA A 21 0.07 3.81 5.85
N ALA A 22 1.38 3.81 5.56
CA ALA A 22 2.17 5.02 5.39
C ALA A 22 1.66 5.88 4.22
N VAL A 23 1.37 5.27 3.07
CA VAL A 23 0.83 5.97 1.90
C VAL A 23 -0.59 6.47 2.18
N ARG A 24 -1.45 5.62 2.75
CA ARG A 24 -2.86 5.96 3.03
C ARG A 24 -3.02 7.20 3.90
N ARG A 25 -2.14 7.42 4.87
CA ARG A 25 -2.19 8.63 5.73
C ARG A 25 -1.96 9.94 4.98
N ARG A 26 -1.32 9.88 3.80
CA ARG A 26 -0.95 11.07 3.00
C ARG A 26 -1.79 11.19 1.73
N SER A 27 -2.65 10.21 1.45
CA SER A 27 -3.44 10.16 0.22
C SER A 27 -4.82 10.80 0.39
N PRO A 28 -5.28 11.60 -0.60
CA PRO A 28 -6.68 11.99 -0.70
C PRO A 28 -7.62 10.77 -0.79
N PRO A 29 -8.90 10.89 -0.36
CA PRO A 29 -9.84 9.77 -0.33
C PRO A 29 -10.03 9.03 -1.67
N ASP A 30 -9.93 9.74 -2.80
CA ASP A 30 -10.15 9.16 -4.14
C ASP A 30 -9.03 8.26 -4.63
N VAL A 31 -7.83 8.43 -4.07
CA VAL A 31 -6.61 7.69 -4.44
C VAL A 31 -5.99 6.97 -3.24
N ALA A 32 -6.65 7.03 -2.08
CA ALA A 32 -6.20 6.36 -0.88
C ALA A 32 -6.18 4.84 -1.10
N PRO A 33 -5.02 4.18 -0.89
CA PRO A 33 -4.94 2.75 -1.08
C PRO A 33 -5.77 2.00 -0.04
N VAL A 34 -6.26 0.83 -0.42
CA VAL A 34 -6.98 -0.05 0.49
C VAL A 34 -5.97 -0.94 1.21
N CYS A 35 -5.94 -0.86 2.55
CA CYS A 35 -5.03 -1.65 3.36
C CYS A 35 -5.75 -2.79 4.07
N ASP A 36 -5.03 -3.88 4.32
CA ASP A 36 -5.44 -4.92 5.26
C ASP A 36 -5.24 -4.47 6.72
N SER A 37 -5.60 -5.33 7.68
CA SER A 37 -5.45 -5.05 9.11
C SER A 37 -3.99 -4.96 9.57
N ARG A 38 -3.06 -5.50 8.78
CA ARG A 38 -1.62 -5.47 9.06
C ARG A 38 -0.95 -4.24 8.46
N GLY A 39 -1.64 -3.46 7.63
CA GLY A 39 -1.11 -2.26 6.97
C GLY A 39 -0.42 -2.53 5.62
N TYR A 40 -0.60 -3.72 5.04
CA TYR A 40 -0.20 -4.05 3.67
C TYR A 40 -1.34 -3.76 2.69
N TYR A 41 -1.05 -3.76 1.39
CA TYR A 41 -2.05 -3.52 0.36
C TYR A 41 -3.00 -4.72 0.26
N LYS A 42 -4.30 -4.46 0.09
CA LYS A 42 -5.21 -5.50 -0.39
C LYS A 42 -4.93 -5.77 -1.86
N ASN A 43 -5.21 -7.00 -2.29
CA ASN A 43 -4.99 -7.45 -3.67
C ASN A 43 -5.72 -6.61 -4.73
N ILE A 44 -6.82 -5.94 -4.39
CA ILE A 44 -7.54 -5.03 -5.30
C ILE A 44 -7.36 -3.59 -4.83
N GLN A 45 -6.88 -2.74 -5.73
CA GLN A 45 -6.71 -1.30 -5.52
C GLN A 45 -7.57 -0.53 -6.52
N CYS A 46 -8.13 0.60 -6.09
CA CYS A 46 -9.01 1.40 -6.92
C CYS A 46 -8.72 2.90 -6.82
N HIS A 47 -8.69 3.56 -7.97
CA HIS A 47 -8.78 5.01 -8.10
C HIS A 47 -10.25 5.40 -8.27
N ARG A 48 -10.90 5.80 -7.18
CA ARG A 48 -12.35 6.06 -7.13
C ARG A 48 -12.77 7.17 -8.09
N GLY A 49 -12.00 8.26 -8.15
CA GLY A 49 -12.29 9.38 -9.06
C GLY A 49 -12.23 9.04 -10.56
N LEU A 50 -11.49 7.99 -10.96
CA LEU A 50 -11.43 7.51 -12.34
C LEU A 50 -12.30 6.28 -12.59
N GLY A 51 -12.84 5.68 -11.53
CA GLY A 51 -13.53 4.39 -11.58
C GLY A 51 -12.65 3.26 -12.11
N LEU A 52 -11.34 3.29 -11.82
CA LEU A 52 -10.38 2.27 -12.27
C LEU A 52 -9.92 1.42 -11.09
N CYS A 53 -9.88 0.11 -11.25
CA CYS A 53 -9.32 -0.83 -10.29
C CYS A 53 -8.28 -1.74 -10.96
N TRP A 54 -7.31 -2.24 -10.18
CA TRP A 54 -6.25 -3.15 -10.64
C TRP A 54 -5.82 -4.10 -9.52
N CYS A 55 -5.20 -5.22 -9.88
CA CYS A 55 -4.63 -6.15 -8.91
C CYS A 55 -3.24 -5.68 -8.50
N VAL A 56 -2.89 -5.85 -7.22
CA VAL A 56 -1.56 -5.60 -6.69
C VAL A 56 -1.06 -6.74 -5.80
N ASP A 57 0.25 -6.82 -5.61
CA ASP A 57 0.84 -7.62 -4.54
C ASP A 57 0.73 -6.93 -3.16
N SER A 58 1.17 -7.61 -2.10
CA SER A 58 1.13 -7.07 -0.74
C SER A 58 1.94 -5.77 -0.52
N HIS A 59 2.85 -5.44 -1.44
CA HIS A 59 3.68 -4.22 -1.40
C HIS A 59 3.13 -3.10 -2.31
N GLY A 60 2.03 -3.37 -3.04
CA GLY A 60 1.34 -2.39 -3.87
C GLY A 60 1.80 -2.37 -5.33
N VAL A 61 2.58 -3.36 -5.77
CA VAL A 61 3.02 -3.46 -7.17
C VAL A 61 1.85 -3.97 -8.02
N GLU A 62 1.48 -3.21 -9.06
CA GLU A 62 0.42 -3.59 -9.99
C GLU A 62 0.80 -4.80 -10.85
N PHE A 63 -0.11 -5.77 -10.96
CA PHE A 63 -0.03 -6.82 -11.96
C PHE A 63 -0.44 -6.25 -13.32
N SER A 64 0.45 -6.31 -14.31
CA SER A 64 0.21 -5.73 -15.63
C SER A 64 -1.05 -6.30 -16.31
N GLY A 65 -1.82 -5.42 -16.95
CA GLY A 65 -3.03 -5.82 -17.67
C GLY A 65 -4.27 -6.04 -16.79
N THR A 66 -4.19 -5.80 -15.48
CA THR A 66 -5.33 -5.96 -14.56
C THR A 66 -6.18 -4.69 -14.39
N ARG A 67 -5.74 -3.56 -14.94
CA ARG A 67 -6.43 -2.27 -14.84
C ARG A 67 -7.74 -2.26 -15.62
N THR A 68 -8.86 -2.10 -14.93
CA THR A 68 -10.21 -2.15 -15.52
C THR A 68 -11.16 -1.15 -14.88
N ARG A 69 -12.22 -0.77 -15.59
CA ARG A 69 -13.38 -0.06 -15.04
C ARG A 69 -14.48 -0.99 -14.51
N SER A 70 -14.28 -2.30 -14.62
CA SER A 70 -15.24 -3.31 -14.16
C SER A 70 -15.28 -3.40 -12.64
N THR A 71 -16.46 -3.71 -12.10
CA THR A 71 -16.70 -3.89 -10.66
C THR A 71 -16.32 -5.28 -10.15
N LYS A 72 -15.99 -6.21 -11.05
CA LYS A 72 -15.60 -7.58 -10.70
C LYS A 72 -14.20 -7.85 -11.24
N LEU A 73 -13.21 -7.63 -10.38
CA LEU A 73 -11.82 -8.02 -10.59
C LEU A 73 -11.55 -9.22 -9.68
N ASP A 74 -11.05 -10.31 -10.25
CA ASP A 74 -10.71 -11.53 -9.51
C ASP A 74 -9.19 -11.54 -9.27
N CYS A 75 -8.82 -11.15 -8.05
CA CYS A 75 -7.49 -11.20 -7.46
C CYS A 75 -7.64 -11.89 -6.10
#